data_AF-A0A453FCU6-F1
#
_entry.id   AF-A0A453FCU6-F1
#
_cell.length_a   1.000
_cell.length_b   1.000
_cell.length_c   1.000
_cell.angle_alpha   90.00
_cell.angle_beta   90.00
_cell.angle_gamma   90.00
#
_symmetry.space_group_name_H-M   'P 1'
#
loop_
_entity.id
_entity.type
_entity.pdbx_description
1 polymer ?
#
loop_
_entity_poly.entity_id
_entity_poly.type
_entity_poly.pdbx_seq_one_letter_code
_entity_poly.pdbx_strand_id
1 'polypeptide(L)'
;MSSFFEKACQSSCEGIMLKTLDIDAGYSASKRCDSWLKVKRDYVEGLGDSLDLVPIGAWYGNGRKAGWYSPFLMACYNPESEEFQSVCRVMSGFSDDFYKEMKEFYSGEKILPKKPVYYKTDEQPELWFTAEQVWEIRGADLTLSPVHHAAIGIVHPSR
;
A
#
# COMPACT_ATOMS: atom_id res chain seq x y z
N MET A 1 -2.10 0.49 -26.86
CA MET A 1 -1.45 1.51 -25.99
C MET A 1 -0.08 1.83 -26.59
N SER A 2 0.57 2.91 -26.19
CA SER A 2 1.85 3.37 -26.79
C SER A 2 2.92 2.29 -26.69
N SER A 3 3.41 1.80 -27.83
CA SER A 3 4.41 0.71 -27.91
C SER A 3 5.71 1.00 -27.13
N PHE A 4 6.02 2.28 -26.87
CA PHE A 4 7.19 2.67 -26.10
C PHE A 4 7.00 2.49 -24.59
N PHE A 5 5.80 2.76 -24.07
CA PHE A 5 5.49 2.56 -22.65
C PHE A 5 5.52 1.08 -22.29
N GLU A 6 4.88 0.23 -23.09
CA GLU A 6 4.89 -1.22 -22.89
C GLU A 6 6.32 -1.79 -22.94
N LYS A 7 7.14 -1.34 -23.91
CA LYS A 7 8.56 -1.72 -24.00
C LYS A 7 9.36 -1.28 -22.78
N ALA A 8 9.13 -0.08 -22.25
CA ALA A 8 9.80 0.40 -21.05
C ALA A 8 9.46 -0.49 -19.84
N CYS A 9 8.18 -0.80 -19.63
CA CYS A 9 7.75 -1.72 -18.58
C CYS A 9 8.34 -3.13 -18.74
N GLN A 10 8.40 -3.65 -19.97
CA GLN A 10 9.03 -4.95 -20.27
C GLN A 10 10.55 -4.94 -20.05
N SER A 11 11.19 -3.78 -20.14
CA SER A 11 12.63 -3.59 -19.92
C SER A 11 12.97 -3.30 -18.45
N SER A 12 12.09 -3.66 -17.51
CA SER A 12 12.26 -3.43 -16.08
C SER A 12 12.34 -1.96 -15.66
N CYS A 13 11.80 -1.02 -16.44
CA CYS A 13 11.63 0.37 -16.04
C CYS A 13 10.27 0.58 -15.35
N GLU A 14 10.19 1.51 -14.40
CA GLU A 14 8.93 1.88 -13.71
C GLU A 14 7.86 2.47 -14.67
N GLY A 15 8.31 3.08 -15.78
CA GLY A 15 7.47 3.78 -16.73
C GLY A 15 8.26 4.72 -17.64
N ILE A 16 7.63 5.84 -18.04
CA ILE A 16 8.23 6.84 -18.94
C ILE A 16 8.18 8.24 -18.34
N MET A 17 9.11 9.09 -18.81
CA MET A 17 9.14 10.52 -18.53
C MET A 17 8.74 11.29 -19.78
N LEU A 18 7.71 12.12 -19.68
CA LEU A 18 7.32 13.07 -20.72
C LEU A 18 7.97 14.42 -20.42
N LYS A 19 8.65 14.99 -21.40
CA LYS A 19 9.34 16.28 -21.27
C LYS A 19 8.94 17.22 -22.39
N THR A 20 8.60 18.47 -22.07
CA THR A 20 8.44 19.51 -23.09
C THR A 20 9.80 19.86 -23.69
N LEU A 21 9.85 20.08 -25.01
CA LEU A 21 11.09 20.39 -25.72
C LEU A 21 11.22 21.88 -26.07
N ASP A 22 10.11 22.54 -26.41
CA ASP A 22 10.14 23.89 -26.98
C ASP A 22 9.58 24.97 -26.04
N ILE A 23 8.53 24.65 -25.27
CA ILE A 23 7.84 25.60 -24.39
C ILE A 23 8.19 25.28 -22.94
N ASP A 24 8.70 26.28 -22.21
CA ASP A 24 9.09 26.18 -20.80
C ASP A 24 10.03 24.98 -20.49
N ALA A 25 10.89 24.63 -21.45
CA ALA A 25 11.78 23.47 -21.40
C ALA A 25 13.11 23.72 -20.66
N GLY A 26 13.37 24.96 -20.23
CA GLY A 26 14.56 25.33 -19.48
C GLY A 26 14.59 24.69 -18.09
N TYR A 27 15.77 24.25 -17.66
CA TYR A 27 15.94 23.68 -16.31
C TYR A 27 15.86 24.78 -15.25
N SER A 28 14.73 24.85 -14.55
CA SER A 28 14.50 25.80 -13.46
C SER A 28 14.56 25.07 -12.12
N ALA A 29 15.73 25.06 -11.48
CA ALA A 29 15.91 24.47 -10.17
C ALA A 29 14.91 25.07 -9.16
N SER A 30 14.40 24.23 -8.25
CA SER A 30 13.44 24.61 -7.20
C SER A 30 12.06 25.06 -7.67
N LYS A 31 11.75 24.98 -8.98
CA LYS A 31 10.41 25.24 -9.50
C LYS A 31 9.69 23.92 -9.82
N ARG A 32 8.55 23.67 -9.17
CA ARG A 32 7.64 22.60 -9.58
C ARG A 32 6.97 23.04 -10.89
N CYS A 33 7.28 22.36 -11.98
CA CYS A 33 6.80 22.68 -13.32
C CYS A 33 6.24 21.44 -13.98
N ASP A 34 5.21 21.62 -14.81
CA ASP A 34 4.56 20.54 -15.55
C ASP A 34 5.35 20.17 -16.83
N SER A 35 6.57 20.71 -16.98
CA SER A 35 7.45 20.40 -18.09
C SER A 35 7.91 18.95 -18.05
N TRP A 36 8.03 18.32 -16.87
CA TRP A 36 8.45 16.93 -16.69
C TRP A 36 7.34 16.13 -15.98
N LEU A 37 6.69 15.24 -16.72
CA LEU A 37 5.63 14.38 -16.19
C LEU A 37 6.10 12.93 -16.14
N LYS A 38 5.86 12.27 -15.01
CA LYS A 38 6.09 10.83 -14.84
C LYS A 38 4.81 10.06 -15.16
N VAL A 39 4.91 9.06 -16.03
CA VAL A 39 3.83 8.11 -16.30
C VAL A 39 4.33 6.74 -15.89
N LYS A 40 3.78 6.20 -14.80
CA LYS A 40 4.16 4.91 -14.24
C LYS A 40 3.06 3.87 -14.48
N ARG A 41 3.44 2.59 -14.44
CA ARG A 41 2.52 1.47 -14.61
C ARG A 41 1.38 1.47 -13.59
N ASP A 42 1.67 1.80 -12.34
CA ASP A 42 0.70 1.84 -11.24
C ASP A 42 -0.35 2.95 -11.36
N TYR A 43 -0.14 3.94 -12.24
CA TYR A 43 -1.11 5.02 -12.47
C TYR A 43 -2.17 4.65 -13.51
N VAL A 44 -1.97 3.58 -14.27
CA VAL A 44 -2.90 3.15 -15.32
C VAL A 44 -3.84 2.10 -14.75
N GLU A 45 -5.13 2.40 -14.76
CA GLU A 45 -6.16 1.46 -14.31
C GLU A 45 -6.09 0.14 -15.10
N GLY A 46 -6.14 -0.97 -14.38
CA GLY A 46 -6.07 -2.33 -14.95
C GLY A 46 -4.66 -2.83 -15.28
N LEU A 47 -3.61 -2.02 -15.08
CA LEU A 47 -2.22 -2.39 -15.38
C LEU A 47 -1.34 -2.56 -14.13
N GLY A 48 -1.67 -1.86 -13.04
CA GLY A 48 -1.01 -2.00 -11.74
C GLY A 48 -1.56 -3.17 -10.93
N ASP A 49 -0.72 -3.75 -10.09
CA ASP A 49 -1.12 -4.84 -9.20
C ASP A 49 -1.96 -4.27 -8.03
N SER A 50 -3.13 -4.86 -7.81
CA SER A 50 -3.96 -4.62 -6.64
C SER A 50 -4.08 -5.90 -5.82
N LEU A 51 -4.19 -5.74 -4.51
CA LEU A 51 -4.33 -6.82 -3.55
C LEU A 51 -5.50 -6.53 -2.62
N ASP A 52 -6.34 -7.53 -2.39
CA ASP A 52 -7.38 -7.48 -1.38
C ASP A 52 -6.79 -7.89 -0.03
N LEU A 53 -6.66 -6.94 0.89
CA LEU A 53 -6.00 -7.13 2.17
C LEU A 53 -6.92 -6.78 3.35
N VAL A 54 -6.71 -7.46 4.46
CA VAL A 54 -7.46 -7.28 5.69
C VAL A 54 -6.71 -6.36 6.65
N PRO A 55 -7.31 -5.25 7.13
CA PRO A 55 -6.74 -4.47 8.21
C PRO A 55 -6.80 -5.25 9.53
N ILE A 56 -5.62 -5.55 10.11
CA ILE A 56 -5.49 -6.33 11.35
C ILE A 56 -5.01 -5.49 12.54
N GLY A 57 -4.68 -4.23 12.32
CA GLY A 57 -4.31 -3.29 13.38
C GLY A 57 -4.00 -1.90 12.84
N ALA A 58 -3.69 -0.95 13.73
CA ALA A 58 -3.26 0.40 13.37
C ALA A 58 -2.46 1.09 14.48
N TRP A 59 -1.86 2.22 14.12
CA TRP A 59 -1.24 3.19 15.04
C TRP A 59 -2.04 4.49 15.06
N TYR A 60 -1.90 5.27 16.14
CA TYR A 60 -2.36 6.65 16.11
C TYR A 60 -1.50 7.47 15.13
N GLY A 61 -2.19 8.26 14.29
CA GLY A 61 -1.50 9.15 13.37
C GLY A 61 -0.75 10.26 14.08
N ASN A 62 0.09 10.96 13.32
CA ASN A 62 0.86 12.11 13.80
C ASN A 62 0.46 13.38 13.03
N GLY A 63 0.67 14.55 13.64
CA GLY A 63 0.42 15.86 13.00
C GLY A 63 -1.03 16.03 12.55
N ARG A 64 -1.26 16.26 11.24
CA ARG A 64 -2.61 16.37 10.66
C ARG A 64 -3.48 15.14 10.97
N LYS A 65 -2.87 13.96 11.12
CA LYS A 65 -3.58 12.70 11.36
C LYS A 65 -3.62 12.29 12.83
N ALA A 66 -3.26 13.16 13.77
CA ALA A 66 -3.26 12.85 15.19
C ALA A 66 -4.60 12.34 15.73
N GLY A 67 -5.71 12.76 15.11
CA GLY A 67 -7.05 12.30 15.48
C GLY A 67 -7.48 10.97 14.85
N TRP A 68 -6.69 10.38 13.95
CA TRP A 68 -7.09 9.25 13.10
C TRP A 68 -6.17 8.05 13.30
N TYR A 69 -6.66 6.86 12.94
CA TYR A 69 -5.84 5.66 12.81
C TYR A 69 -5.05 5.74 11.50
N SER A 70 -3.72 5.75 11.58
CA SER A 70 -2.80 5.79 10.45
C SER A 70 -1.36 5.65 10.94
N PRO A 71 -0.54 4.70 10.46
CA PRO A 71 -0.87 3.66 9.48
C PRO A 71 -1.90 2.63 9.93
N PHE A 72 -2.52 1.97 8.95
CA PHE A 72 -3.15 0.66 9.13
C PHE A 72 -2.17 -0.45 8.79
N LEU A 73 -2.18 -1.55 9.54
CA LEU A 73 -1.45 -2.78 9.26
C LEU A 73 -2.35 -3.71 8.45
N MET A 74 -1.94 -4.03 7.23
CA MET A 74 -2.69 -4.87 6.31
C MET A 74 -2.10 -6.28 6.24
N ALA A 75 -2.95 -7.29 6.11
CA ALA A 75 -2.56 -8.68 6.04
C ALA A 75 -3.33 -9.45 4.95
N CYS A 76 -2.68 -10.46 4.38
CA CYS A 76 -3.34 -11.46 3.53
C CYS A 76 -3.73 -12.68 4.38
N TYR A 77 -4.72 -13.44 3.91
CA TYR A 77 -5.15 -14.67 4.56
C TYR A 77 -4.47 -15.88 3.90
N ASN A 78 -3.88 -16.76 4.71
CA ASN A 78 -3.37 -18.05 4.27
C ASN A 78 -4.39 -19.15 4.59
N PRO A 79 -5.03 -19.77 3.59
CA PRO A 79 -6.03 -20.82 3.81
C PRO A 79 -5.43 -22.14 4.32
N GLU A 80 -4.13 -22.39 4.14
CA GLU A 80 -3.50 -23.64 4.57
C GLU A 80 -3.21 -23.65 6.08
N SER A 81 -2.75 -22.52 6.62
CA SER A 81 -2.47 -22.38 8.06
C SER A 81 -3.60 -21.69 8.83
N GLU A 82 -4.62 -21.18 8.13
CA GLU A 82 -5.72 -20.37 8.69
C GLU A 82 -5.25 -19.11 9.43
N GLU A 83 -4.21 -18.45 8.91
CA GLU A 83 -3.56 -17.31 9.55
C GLU A 83 -3.58 -16.05 8.69
N PHE A 84 -3.61 -14.88 9.33
CA PHE A 84 -3.41 -13.59 8.67
C PHE A 84 -1.94 -13.18 8.75
N GLN A 85 -1.30 -13.01 7.59
CA GLN A 85 0.12 -12.66 7.48
C GLN A 85 0.26 -11.21 7.05
N SER A 86 1.01 -10.40 7.80
CA SER A 86 1.17 -8.98 7.45
C SER A 86 1.90 -8.80 6.13
N VAL A 87 1.46 -7.80 5.36
CA VAL A 87 1.98 -7.47 4.03
C VAL A 87 2.62 -6.09 4.02
N CYS A 88 1.90 -5.06 4.49
CA CYS A 88 2.36 -3.68 4.43
C CYS A 88 1.64 -2.79 5.45
N ARG A 89 2.17 -1.57 5.61
CA ARG A 89 1.50 -0.47 6.30
C ARG A 89 0.90 0.48 5.28
N VAL A 90 -0.36 0.87 5.47
CA VAL A 90 -1.05 1.82 4.57
C VAL A 90 -1.32 3.13 5.30
N MET A 91 -0.79 4.23 4.75
CA MET A 91 -0.83 5.57 5.35
C MET A 91 -1.50 6.62 4.46
N SER A 92 -1.88 6.29 3.23
CA SER A 92 -2.39 7.25 2.24
C SER A 92 -3.35 6.59 1.27
N GLY A 93 -4.09 7.40 0.51
CA GLY A 93 -5.12 6.93 -0.42
C GLY A 93 -6.55 7.05 0.11
N PHE A 94 -6.71 7.49 1.37
CA PHE A 94 -8.01 7.63 2.03
C PHE A 94 -8.46 9.09 2.12
N SER A 95 -9.77 9.31 1.97
CA SER A 95 -10.42 10.59 2.25
C SER A 95 -10.54 10.83 3.75
N ASP A 96 -10.77 12.09 4.15
CA ASP A 96 -10.99 12.43 5.56
C ASP A 96 -12.26 11.76 6.11
N ASP A 97 -13.27 11.51 5.28
CA ASP A 97 -14.49 10.79 5.66
C ASP A 97 -14.24 9.30 5.89
N PHE A 98 -13.39 8.67 5.08
CA PHE A 98 -12.96 7.28 5.32
C PHE A 98 -12.30 7.13 6.70
N TYR A 99 -11.43 8.06 7.10
CA TYR A 99 -10.80 7.99 8.43
C TYR A 99 -11.83 8.12 9.57
N LYS A 100 -12.88 8.91 9.38
CA LYS A 100 -13.98 9.03 10.36
C LYS A 100 -14.72 7.70 10.47
N GLU A 101 -15.17 7.18 9.34
CA GLU A 101 -15.91 5.90 9.27
C GLU A 101 -15.10 4.76 9.87
N MET A 102 -13.80 4.66 9.55
CA MET A 102 -12.94 3.60 10.08
C MET A 102 -12.68 3.75 11.57
N LYS A 103 -12.58 4.97 12.08
CA LYS A 103 -12.44 5.21 13.52
C LYS A 103 -13.71 4.85 14.29
N GLU A 104 -14.87 5.13 13.72
CA GLU A 104 -16.16 4.72 14.29
C GLU A 104 -16.35 3.21 14.21
N PHE A 105 -16.02 2.61 13.06
CA PHE A 105 -16.11 1.18 12.83
C PHE A 105 -15.21 0.40 13.79
N TYR A 106 -13.92 0.74 13.88
CA TYR A 106 -12.97 0.11 14.80
C TYR A 106 -13.04 0.76 16.18
N SER A 107 -14.16 0.53 16.86
CA SER A 107 -14.38 0.95 18.24
C SER A 107 -14.93 -0.20 19.09
N GLY A 108 -14.79 -0.09 20.41
CA GLY A 108 -15.31 -1.10 21.34
C GLY A 108 -14.70 -2.48 21.12
N GLU A 109 -15.56 -3.49 20.91
CA GLU A 109 -15.18 -4.90 20.83
C GLU A 109 -14.34 -5.26 19.60
N LYS A 110 -14.34 -4.40 18.58
CA LYS A 110 -13.51 -4.57 17.37
C LYS A 110 -12.05 -4.21 17.59
N ILE A 111 -11.74 -3.56 18.70
CA ILE A 111 -10.37 -3.36 19.17
C ILE A 111 -10.03 -4.50 20.12
N LEU A 112 -9.12 -5.36 19.70
CA LEU A 112 -8.67 -6.51 20.45
C LEU A 112 -7.66 -6.07 21.52
N PRO A 113 -7.74 -6.64 22.75
CA PRO A 113 -6.86 -6.26 23.85
C PRO A 113 -5.41 -6.75 23.65
N LYS A 114 -5.21 -7.73 22.77
CA LYS A 114 -3.90 -8.32 22.46
C LYS A 114 -3.86 -8.89 21.05
N LYS A 115 -2.65 -9.05 20.51
CA LYS A 115 -2.41 -9.72 19.23
C LYS A 115 -3.00 -11.15 19.24
N PRO A 116 -3.91 -11.49 18.32
CA PRO A 116 -4.33 -12.87 18.08
C PRO A 116 -3.17 -13.78 17.66
N VAL A 117 -3.22 -15.05 18.07
CA VAL A 117 -2.16 -16.04 17.77
C VAL A 117 -2.03 -16.31 16.26
N TYR A 118 -3.15 -16.20 15.54
CA TYR A 118 -3.25 -16.39 14.10
C TYR A 118 -2.87 -15.13 13.30
N TYR A 119 -2.42 -14.04 13.93
CA TYR A 119 -1.81 -12.89 13.25
C TYR A 119 -0.28 -13.04 13.24
N LYS A 120 0.29 -13.26 12.05
CA LYS A 120 1.73 -13.39 11.82
C LYS A 120 2.31 -12.08 11.34
N THR A 121 3.04 -11.45 12.24
CA THR A 121 3.70 -10.16 12.01
C THR A 121 4.68 -9.87 13.15
N ASP A 122 5.81 -9.27 12.80
CA ASP A 122 6.75 -8.69 13.77
C ASP A 122 6.43 -7.23 14.10
N GLU A 123 5.52 -6.63 13.32
CA GLU A 123 4.97 -5.30 13.60
C GLU A 123 4.19 -5.27 14.92
N GLN A 124 4.27 -4.12 15.60
CA GLN A 124 3.59 -3.86 16.87
C GLN A 124 2.70 -2.61 16.71
N PRO A 125 1.51 -2.74 16.09
CA PRO A 125 0.48 -1.71 16.13
C PRO A 125 0.02 -1.47 17.57
N GLU A 126 -0.41 -0.23 17.84
CA GLU A 126 -0.96 0.16 19.13
C GLU A 126 -2.37 -0.40 19.34
N LEU A 127 -3.09 -0.62 18.24
CA LEU A 127 -4.44 -1.16 18.22
C LEU A 127 -4.46 -2.42 17.36
N TRP A 128 -4.99 -3.50 17.91
CA TRP A 128 -5.27 -4.73 17.18
C TRP A 128 -6.74 -4.76 16.77
N PHE A 129 -7.03 -5.17 15.55
CA PHE A 129 -8.39 -5.14 15.01
C PHE A 129 -8.93 -6.54 14.73
N THR A 130 -10.26 -6.68 14.82
CA THR A 130 -10.96 -7.84 14.27
C THR A 130 -10.87 -7.85 12.73
N ALA A 131 -10.63 -9.03 12.16
CA ALA A 131 -10.52 -9.25 10.73
C ALA A 131 -11.92 -9.30 10.07
N GLU A 132 -12.55 -8.14 9.93
CA GLU A 132 -13.93 -8.01 9.41
C GLU A 132 -14.07 -7.21 8.11
N GLN A 133 -12.99 -6.59 7.65
CA GLN A 133 -12.98 -5.75 6.45
C GLN A 133 -11.95 -6.27 5.44
N VAL A 134 -12.18 -6.00 4.17
CA VAL A 134 -11.23 -6.29 3.08
C VAL A 134 -11.12 -5.04 2.23
N TRP A 135 -9.90 -4.54 2.02
CA TRP A 135 -9.62 -3.33 1.28
C TRP A 135 -8.74 -3.63 0.08
N GLU A 136 -9.09 -3.06 -1.08
CA GLU A 136 -8.24 -3.07 -2.26
C GLU A 136 -7.06 -2.12 -2.04
N ILE A 137 -5.85 -2.66 -2.00
CA ILE A 137 -4.60 -1.92 -1.86
C ILE A 137 -3.82 -2.00 -3.17
N ARG A 138 -3.42 -0.85 -3.68
CA ARG A 138 -2.56 -0.74 -4.87
C ARG A 138 -1.13 -0.45 -4.47
N GLY A 139 -0.20 -1.11 -5.14
CA GLY A 139 1.24 -0.92 -4.97
C GLY A 139 1.95 -0.87 -6.32
N ALA A 140 3.16 -0.31 -6.33
CA ALA A 140 3.98 -0.30 -7.54
C ALA A 140 4.66 -1.66 -7.79
N ASP A 141 5.20 -2.26 -6.72
CA ASP A 141 5.93 -3.52 -6.77
C ASP A 141 5.86 -4.23 -5.41
N LEU A 142 6.12 -5.55 -5.43
CA LEU A 142 6.32 -6.37 -4.24
C LEU A 142 7.81 -6.48 -3.91
N THR A 143 8.14 -6.37 -2.63
CA THR A 143 9.52 -6.46 -2.15
C THR A 143 9.62 -7.46 -1.00
N LEU A 144 10.80 -8.07 -0.86
CA LEU A 144 11.10 -8.91 0.29
C LEU A 144 11.24 -8.02 1.53
N SER A 145 10.41 -8.29 2.53
CA SER A 145 10.41 -7.53 3.78
C SER A 145 11.02 -8.36 4.91
N PRO A 146 11.85 -7.75 5.77
CA PRO A 146 12.36 -8.42 6.97
C PRO A 146 11.35 -8.45 8.13
N VAL A 147 10.24 -7.70 8.05
CA VAL A 147 9.28 -7.51 9.16
C VAL A 147 7.87 -8.01 8.87
N HIS A 148 7.56 -8.23 7.58
CA HIS A 148 6.26 -8.72 7.12
C HIS A 148 6.37 -10.22 6.82
N HIS A 149 5.35 -10.98 7.22
CA HIS A 149 5.40 -12.45 7.20
C HIS A 149 4.66 -13.07 6.00
N ALA A 150 4.02 -12.25 5.18
CA ALA A 150 3.37 -12.74 3.97
C ALA A 150 4.37 -13.44 3.06
N ALA A 151 4.04 -14.68 2.67
CA ALA A 151 4.84 -15.53 1.80
C ALA A 151 6.28 -15.82 2.29
N ILE A 152 6.53 -15.71 3.60
CA ILE A 152 7.87 -16.00 4.15
C ILE A 152 8.26 -17.47 3.87
N GLY A 153 9.42 -17.67 3.26
CA GLY A 153 9.93 -19.01 2.91
C GLY A 153 9.28 -19.64 1.66
N ILE A 154 8.34 -18.96 1.00
CA ILE A 154 7.72 -19.44 -0.23
C ILE A 154 8.45 -18.82 -1.42
N VAL A 155 8.95 -19.67 -2.32
CA VAL A 155 9.61 -19.26 -3.57
C VAL A 155 8.70 -19.64 -4.73
N HIS A 156 8.46 -18.70 -5.64
CA HIS A 156 7.67 -18.99 -6.82
C HIS A 156 8.45 -19.97 -7.73
N PRO A 157 7.88 -21.08 -8.21
CA PRO A 157 8.62 -22.13 -8.93
C PRO A 157 9.37 -21.67 -10.19
N SER A 158 8.94 -20.53 -10.75
CA SER A 158 9.46 -19.96 -12.00
C SER A 158 10.31 -18.69 -11.82
N ARG A 159 10.68 -18.33 -10.58
CA ARG A 159 11.64 -17.27 -10.27
C ARG A 159 12.78 -17.85 -9.44
#